data_AF-A0A7S1SD53-F1
#
_entry.id   AF-A0A7S1SD53-F1
#
_cell.length_a   1.000
_cell.length_b   1.000
_cell.length_c   1.000
_cell.angle_alpha   90.00
_cell.angle_beta   90.00
_cell.angle_gamma   90.00
#
_symmetry.space_group_name_H-M   'P 1'
#
loop_
_entity.id
_entity.type
_entity.pdbx_description
1 polymer ?
#
loop_
_entity_poly.entity_id
_entity_poly.type
_entity_poly.pdbx_seq_one_letter_code
_entity_poly.pdbx_strand_id
1 'polypeptide(L)'
;IHSIELLIQGAAMICMVLWVVCPDLGRLGERLLWCIVAAEAGSECLLIAFMAWRCLSLLGLRKWSQWAVRILLRCVLAIMNLALAVEIRDTLRPQTGDMLFASSVLLHWVHFLWELRVFRATGKRLLPMMRALMLLGGMLVVLFFLTIAFAHAFWAMAGDTLRVWDLFSVLKLLFTGEVDSGIDPLNSILPTDQKVFLCVLANGAIVVFLVCFVNLFIAVLSDNYQAEQERLIFT
;
A
#
# COMPACT_ATOMS: atom_id res chain seq x y z
N ILE A 1 4.47 -25.60 -9.92
CA ILE A 1 4.48 -25.08 -8.53
C ILE A 1 3.86 -23.69 -8.51
N HIS A 2 4.47 -22.65 -9.11
CA HIS A 2 3.89 -21.29 -9.12
C HIS A 2 2.45 -21.17 -9.65
N SER A 3 2.08 -21.89 -10.72
CA SER A 3 0.69 -21.85 -11.21
C SER A 3 -0.32 -22.40 -10.20
N ILE A 4 0.10 -23.36 -9.36
CA ILE A 4 -0.75 -23.95 -8.32
C ILE A 4 -0.85 -22.97 -7.14
N GLU A 5 0.26 -22.37 -6.72
CA GLU A 5 0.30 -21.34 -5.68
C GLU A 5 -0.63 -20.17 -6.05
N LEU A 6 -0.56 -19.70 -7.29
CA LEU A 6 -1.41 -18.60 -7.77
C LEU A 6 -2.89 -18.98 -7.86
N LEU A 7 -3.20 -20.25 -8.16
CA LEU A 7 -4.56 -20.76 -8.13
C LEU A 7 -5.12 -20.80 -6.71
N ILE A 8 -4.32 -21.24 -5.73
CA ILE A 8 -4.70 -21.28 -4.31
C ILE A 8 -4.95 -19.87 -3.80
N GLN A 9 -4.03 -18.94 -4.07
CA GLN A 9 -4.16 -17.54 -3.67
C GLN A 9 -5.39 -16.89 -4.34
N GLY A 10 -5.59 -17.13 -5.64
CA GLY A 10 -6.77 -16.65 -6.35
C GLY A 10 -8.08 -17.19 -5.76
N ALA A 11 -8.11 -18.47 -5.39
CA ALA A 11 -9.26 -19.08 -4.73
C ALA A 11 -9.53 -18.47 -3.34
N ALA A 12 -8.48 -18.22 -2.54
CA ALA A 12 -8.64 -17.57 -1.25
C ALA A 12 -9.12 -16.12 -1.36
N MET A 13 -8.65 -15.38 -2.36
CA MET A 13 -9.15 -14.02 -2.64
C MET A 13 -10.63 -14.04 -3.05
N ILE A 14 -11.04 -14.99 -3.90
CA ILE A 14 -12.46 -15.18 -4.24
C ILE A 14 -13.26 -15.50 -2.98
N CYS A 15 -12.74 -16.34 -2.08
CA CYS A 15 -13.36 -16.65 -0.80
C CYS A 15 -13.56 -15.39 0.06
N MET A 16 -12.54 -14.52 0.16
CA MET A 16 -12.64 -13.24 0.88
C MET A 16 -13.67 -12.31 0.25
N VAL A 17 -13.75 -12.25 -1.08
CA VAL A 17 -14.77 -11.45 -1.79
C VAL A 17 -16.18 -12.00 -1.53
N LEU A 18 -16.36 -13.32 -1.62
CA LEU A 18 -17.64 -13.97 -1.32
C LEU A 18 -18.07 -13.71 0.13
N TRP A 19 -17.13 -13.64 1.07
CA TRP A 19 -17.42 -13.31 2.46
C TRP A 19 -18.02 -11.91 2.65
N VAL A 20 -17.58 -10.95 1.84
CA VAL A 20 -18.08 -9.56 1.85
C VAL A 20 -19.40 -9.43 1.10
N VAL A 21 -19.49 -10.04 -0.09
CA VAL A 21 -20.61 -9.85 -1.02
C VAL A 21 -21.83 -10.70 -0.64
N CYS A 22 -21.63 -11.85 -0.01
CA CYS A 22 -22.70 -12.79 0.32
C CYS A 22 -22.84 -12.91 1.85
N PRO A 23 -23.51 -11.94 2.51
CA PRO A 23 -23.64 -11.90 3.96
C PRO A 23 -24.46 -13.07 4.54
N ASP A 24 -25.25 -13.74 3.71
CA ASP A 24 -26.16 -14.83 4.09
C ASP A 24 -25.61 -16.22 3.73
N LEU A 25 -24.28 -16.39 3.63
CA LEU A 25 -23.72 -17.73 3.62
C LEU A 25 -24.14 -18.43 4.91
N GLY A 26 -24.89 -19.53 4.81
CA GLY A 26 -25.22 -20.34 5.99
C GLY A 26 -23.95 -20.74 6.75
N ARG A 27 -24.09 -21.09 8.04
CA ARG A 27 -22.96 -21.41 8.95
C ARG A 27 -21.92 -22.38 8.38
N LEU A 28 -22.33 -23.31 7.52
CA LEU A 28 -21.40 -24.24 6.86
C LEU A 28 -20.48 -23.51 5.86
N GLY A 29 -21.03 -22.57 5.09
CA GLY A 29 -20.28 -21.74 4.15
C GLY A 29 -19.25 -20.87 4.85
N GLU A 30 -19.63 -20.18 5.94
CA GLU A 30 -18.70 -19.36 6.74
C GLU A 30 -17.54 -20.20 7.30
N ARG A 31 -17.84 -21.41 7.83
CA ARG A 31 -16.81 -22.33 8.33
C ARG A 31 -15.87 -22.80 7.23
N LEU A 32 -16.39 -23.11 6.04
CA LEU A 32 -15.57 -23.52 4.90
C LEU A 32 -14.65 -22.39 4.44
N LEU A 33 -15.16 -21.16 4.32
CA LEU A 33 -14.35 -19.99 3.97
C LEU A 33 -13.25 -19.75 5.02
N TRP A 34 -13.59 -19.82 6.31
CA TRP A 34 -12.60 -19.69 7.39
C TRP A 34 -11.53 -20.78 7.34
N CYS A 35 -11.91 -22.04 7.10
CA CYS A 35 -10.95 -23.14 6.94
C CYS A 35 -10.00 -22.90 5.76
N ILE A 36 -10.48 -22.34 4.66
CA ILE A 36 -9.64 -22.02 3.49
C ILE A 36 -8.63 -20.91 3.83
N VAL A 37 -9.08 -19.82 4.45
CA VAL A 37 -8.21 -18.69 4.84
C VAL A 37 -7.18 -19.13 5.89
N ALA A 38 -7.60 -19.91 6.89
CA ALA A 38 -6.70 -20.45 7.91
C ALA A 38 -5.68 -21.45 7.32
N ALA A 39 -6.10 -22.30 6.38
CA ALA A 39 -5.21 -23.22 5.69
C ALA A 39 -4.18 -22.48 4.83
N GLU A 40 -4.58 -21.41 4.13
CA GLU A 40 -3.66 -20.55 3.38
C GLU A 40 -2.61 -19.93 4.31
N ALA A 41 -3.05 -19.28 5.39
CA ALA A 41 -2.16 -18.67 6.38
C ALA A 41 -1.14 -19.67 6.97
N GLY A 42 -1.61 -20.87 7.31
CA GLY A 42 -0.77 -21.96 7.80
C GLY A 42 0.25 -22.42 6.76
N SER A 43 -0.19 -22.58 5.50
CA SER A 43 0.67 -23.00 4.39
C SER A 43 1.78 -22.00 4.08
N GLU A 44 1.47 -20.69 4.11
CA GLU A 44 2.45 -19.61 3.91
C GLU A 44 3.46 -19.58 5.04
N CYS A 45 3.02 -19.70 6.30
CA CYS A 45 3.92 -19.77 7.45
C CYS A 45 4.91 -20.95 7.35
N LEU A 46 4.42 -22.13 6.98
CA LEU A 46 5.27 -23.32 6.81
C LEU A 46 6.24 -23.16 5.65
N LEU A 47 5.80 -22.59 4.52
CA LEU A 47 6.67 -22.33 3.37
C LEU A 47 7.77 -21.34 3.73
N ILE A 48 7.44 -20.24 4.41
CA ILE A 48 8.41 -19.23 4.86
C ILE A 48 9.42 -19.85 5.82
N ALA A 49 8.96 -20.62 6.82
CA ALA A 49 9.83 -21.28 7.79
C ALA A 49 10.78 -22.29 7.11
N PHE A 50 10.26 -23.10 6.19
CA PHE A 50 11.07 -24.06 5.43
C PHE A 50 12.12 -23.37 4.55
N MET A 51 11.72 -22.29 3.85
CA MET A 51 12.64 -21.54 2.99
C MET A 51 13.68 -20.76 3.80
N ALA A 52 13.31 -20.22 4.96
CA ALA A 52 14.23 -19.56 5.89
C ALA A 52 15.29 -20.56 6.38
N TRP A 53 14.86 -21.75 6.81
CA TRP A 53 15.75 -22.83 7.24
C TRP A 53 16.72 -23.25 6.13
N ARG A 54 16.21 -23.48 4.92
CA ARG A 54 17.02 -23.84 3.75
C ARG A 54 18.02 -22.75 3.37
N CYS A 55 17.61 -21.49 3.37
CA CYS A 55 18.50 -20.37 3.04
C CYS A 55 19.60 -20.19 4.10
N LEU A 56 19.25 -20.30 5.38
CA LEU A 56 20.21 -20.17 6.48
C LEU A 56 21.24 -21.30 6.47
N SER A 57 20.79 -22.55 6.25
CA SER A 57 21.67 -23.72 6.23
C SER A 57 22.59 -23.79 5.01
N LEU A 58 22.17 -23.29 3.83
CA LEU A 58 22.92 -23.46 2.59
C LEU A 58 23.69 -22.22 2.11
N LEU A 59 23.18 -21.02 2.35
CA LEU A 59 23.63 -19.80 1.65
C LEU A 59 24.42 -18.82 2.52
N GLY A 60 24.41 -19.00 3.84
CA GLY A 60 25.06 -18.13 4.81
C GLY A 60 24.35 -16.79 5.04
N LEU A 61 24.80 -16.04 6.06
CA LEU A 61 24.13 -14.83 6.59
C LEU A 61 23.96 -13.70 5.55
N ARG A 62 24.95 -13.49 4.66
CA ARG A 62 24.89 -12.38 3.69
C ARG A 62 23.77 -12.57 2.66
N LYS A 63 23.66 -13.76 2.06
CA LYS A 63 22.59 -14.09 1.11
C LYS A 63 21.23 -14.17 1.80
N TRP A 64 21.21 -14.63 3.05
CA TRP A 64 20.00 -14.63 3.87
C TRP A 64 19.41 -13.23 4.05
N SER A 65 20.24 -12.20 4.29
CA SER A 65 19.74 -10.81 4.39
C SER A 65 19.02 -10.32 3.12
N GLN A 66 19.57 -10.65 1.94
CA GLN A 66 18.96 -10.28 0.66
C GLN A 66 17.66 -11.05 0.40
N TRP A 67 17.61 -12.31 0.83
CA TRP A 67 16.40 -13.12 0.77
C TRP A 67 15.32 -12.59 1.74
N ALA A 68 15.71 -12.21 2.95
CA ALA A 68 14.82 -11.67 3.97
C ALA A 68 14.07 -10.41 3.48
N VAL A 69 14.76 -9.50 2.78
CA VAL A 69 14.13 -8.31 2.18
C VAL A 69 13.10 -8.69 1.12
N ARG A 70 13.36 -9.73 0.31
CA ARG A 70 12.45 -10.18 -0.75
C ARG A 70 11.21 -10.90 -0.21
N ILE A 71 11.32 -11.58 0.92
CA ILE A 71 10.21 -12.32 1.55
C ILE A 71 9.41 -11.46 2.54
N LEU A 72 9.87 -10.25 2.87
CA LEU A 72 9.26 -9.38 3.88
C LEU A 72 7.75 -9.19 3.66
N LEU A 73 7.33 -8.92 2.42
CA LEU A 73 5.91 -8.74 2.09
C LEU A 73 5.09 -10.02 2.40
N ARG A 74 5.63 -11.20 2.11
CA ARG A 74 4.97 -12.48 2.42
C ARG A 74 4.92 -12.73 3.92
N CYS A 75 5.97 -12.38 4.66
CA CYS A 75 5.97 -12.47 6.13
C CYS A 75 4.88 -11.58 6.74
N VAL A 76 4.76 -10.33 6.28
CA VAL A 76 3.71 -9.40 6.74
C VAL A 76 2.34 -9.98 6.43
N LEU A 77 2.11 -10.48 5.22
CA LEU A 77 0.86 -11.12 4.83
C LEU A 77 0.53 -12.32 5.73
N ALA A 78 1.48 -13.22 5.96
CA ALA A 78 1.30 -14.40 6.80
C ALA A 78 0.96 -14.03 8.26
N ILE A 79 1.62 -13.02 8.82
CA ILE A 79 1.34 -12.51 10.18
C ILE A 79 -0.06 -11.90 10.25
N MET A 80 -0.43 -11.06 9.28
CA MET A 80 -1.76 -10.44 9.23
C MET A 80 -2.87 -11.48 9.11
N ASN A 81 -2.66 -12.53 8.30
CA ASN A 81 -3.63 -13.61 8.14
C ASN A 81 -3.75 -14.48 9.39
N LEU A 82 -2.63 -14.72 10.08
CA LEU A 82 -2.66 -15.43 11.36
C LEU A 82 -3.38 -14.60 12.43
N ALA A 83 -3.10 -13.30 12.52
CA ALA A 83 -3.80 -12.39 13.43
C ALA A 83 -5.30 -12.38 13.14
N LEU A 84 -5.68 -12.31 11.86
CA LEU A 84 -7.07 -12.34 11.41
C LEU A 84 -7.75 -13.68 11.74
N ALA A 85 -7.07 -14.80 11.54
CA ALA A 85 -7.58 -16.12 11.87
C ALA A 85 -7.81 -16.29 13.38
N VAL A 86 -6.96 -15.69 14.21
CA VAL A 86 -7.10 -15.67 15.67
C VAL A 86 -8.27 -14.78 16.09
N GLU A 87 -8.41 -13.59 15.52
CA GLU A 87 -9.49 -12.64 15.84
C GLU A 87 -10.88 -13.17 15.45
N ILE A 88 -11.00 -13.81 14.27
CA ILE A 88 -12.28 -14.32 13.77
C ILE A 88 -12.70 -15.65 14.43
N ARG A 89 -11.83 -16.27 15.25
CA ARG A 89 -12.07 -17.59 15.85
C ARG A 89 -13.41 -17.69 16.56
N ASP A 90 -13.81 -16.62 17.26
CA ASP A 90 -15.00 -16.63 18.11
C ASP A 90 -16.25 -16.10 17.39
N THR A 91 -16.09 -15.16 16.45
CA THR A 91 -17.22 -14.52 15.76
C THR A 91 -17.60 -15.21 14.46
N LEU A 92 -16.74 -16.10 13.92
CA LEU A 92 -16.89 -16.76 12.60
C LEU A 92 -17.05 -15.80 11.42
N ARG A 93 -17.00 -14.48 11.64
CA ARG A 93 -17.16 -13.42 10.65
C ARG A 93 -16.41 -12.15 11.09
N PRO A 94 -15.70 -11.47 10.17
CA PRO A 94 -15.15 -10.15 10.46
C PRO A 94 -16.29 -9.15 10.63
N GLN A 95 -16.19 -8.29 11.65
CA GLN A 95 -17.13 -7.20 11.84
C GLN A 95 -16.92 -6.15 10.74
N THR A 96 -18.02 -5.51 10.31
CA THR A 96 -17.93 -4.45 9.30
C THR A 96 -17.12 -3.29 9.86
N GLY A 97 -16.00 -2.96 9.21
CA GLY A 97 -15.08 -1.91 9.68
C GLY A 97 -13.80 -2.43 10.32
N ASP A 98 -13.60 -3.75 10.39
CA ASP A 98 -12.34 -4.31 10.89
C ASP A 98 -11.16 -3.91 10.01
N MET A 99 -10.32 -3.01 10.53
CA MET A 99 -9.13 -2.51 9.85
C MET A 99 -8.16 -3.66 9.49
N LEU A 100 -8.09 -4.69 10.34
CA LEU A 100 -7.25 -5.86 10.11
C LEU A 100 -7.71 -6.67 8.90
N PHE A 101 -9.02 -6.89 8.75
CA PHE A 101 -9.59 -7.58 7.60
C PHE A 101 -9.36 -6.78 6.31
N ALA A 102 -9.67 -5.47 6.33
CA ALA A 102 -9.50 -4.61 5.16
C ALA A 102 -8.04 -4.53 4.68
N SER A 103 -7.10 -4.38 5.63
CA SER A 103 -5.66 -4.37 5.33
C SER A 103 -5.15 -5.72 4.84
N SER A 104 -5.63 -6.84 5.41
CA SER A 104 -5.32 -8.18 4.92
C SER A 104 -5.81 -8.37 3.48
N VAL A 105 -7.06 -8.02 3.17
CA VAL A 105 -7.59 -8.11 1.80
C VAL A 105 -6.75 -7.28 0.83
N LEU A 106 -6.44 -6.03 1.18
CA LEU A 106 -5.58 -5.16 0.36
C LEU A 106 -4.20 -5.79 0.11
N LEU A 107 -3.56 -6.32 1.15
CA LEU A 107 -2.25 -6.96 1.04
C LEU A 107 -2.29 -8.21 0.14
N HIS A 108 -3.37 -9.00 0.14
CA HIS A 108 -3.53 -10.12 -0.80
C HIS A 108 -3.60 -9.65 -2.24
N TRP A 109 -4.34 -8.57 -2.52
CA TRP A 109 -4.40 -8.00 -3.87
C TRP A 109 -3.03 -7.50 -4.32
N VAL A 110 -2.30 -6.80 -3.45
CA VAL A 110 -0.94 -6.34 -3.74
C VAL A 110 0.01 -7.53 -3.97
N HIS A 111 -0.06 -8.57 -3.14
CA HIS A 111 0.74 -9.78 -3.29
C HIS A 111 0.38 -10.54 -4.57
N PHE A 112 -0.91 -10.63 -4.92
CA PHE A 112 -1.36 -11.25 -6.16
C PHE A 112 -0.80 -10.52 -7.38
N LEU A 113 -0.90 -9.18 -7.40
CA LEU A 113 -0.27 -8.36 -8.44
C LEU A 113 1.23 -8.65 -8.55
N TRP A 114 1.92 -8.81 -7.41
CA TRP A 114 3.34 -9.15 -7.39
C TRP A 114 3.63 -10.51 -8.03
N GLU A 115 2.82 -11.54 -7.77
CA GLU A 115 3.00 -12.87 -8.35
C GLU A 115 2.64 -12.94 -9.85
N LEU A 116 1.78 -12.03 -10.35
CA LEU A 116 1.49 -11.94 -11.78
C LEU A 116 2.72 -11.66 -12.66
N ARG A 117 3.84 -11.22 -12.06
CA ARG A 117 5.12 -11.03 -12.76
C ARG A 117 5.67 -12.28 -13.43
N VAL A 118 5.27 -13.48 -12.97
CA VAL A 118 5.73 -14.76 -13.53
C VAL A 118 5.12 -15.04 -14.90
N PHE A 119 3.94 -14.50 -15.19
CA PHE A 119 3.28 -14.72 -16.48
C PHE A 119 3.94 -13.91 -17.59
N ARG A 120 4.19 -14.53 -18.75
CA ARG A 120 4.82 -13.85 -19.89
C ARG A 120 4.00 -12.66 -20.41
N ALA A 121 2.68 -12.72 -20.36
CA ALA A 121 1.81 -11.64 -20.83
C ALA A 121 1.87 -10.41 -19.91
N THR A 122 1.68 -10.63 -18.61
CA THR A 122 1.61 -9.55 -17.61
C THR A 122 3.00 -9.10 -17.15
N GLY A 123 3.91 -10.04 -16.93
CA GLY A 123 5.26 -9.82 -16.44
C GLY A 123 6.09 -8.91 -17.32
N LYS A 124 5.93 -8.98 -18.65
CA LYS A 124 6.61 -8.06 -19.59
C LYS A 124 6.28 -6.59 -19.33
N ARG A 125 5.09 -6.28 -18.82
CA ARG A 125 4.65 -4.91 -18.51
C ARG A 125 4.91 -4.52 -17.06
N LEU A 126 4.72 -5.48 -16.14
CA LEU A 126 4.82 -5.23 -14.70
C LEU A 126 6.28 -5.11 -14.23
N LEU A 127 7.19 -5.89 -14.81
CA LEU A 127 8.59 -5.94 -14.34
C LEU A 127 9.34 -4.61 -14.56
N PRO A 128 9.20 -3.92 -15.71
CA PRO A 128 9.70 -2.54 -15.87
C PRO A 128 9.12 -1.58 -14.83
N MET A 129 7.81 -1.65 -14.57
CA MET A 129 7.14 -0.78 -13.59
C MET A 129 7.71 -0.98 -12.17
N MET A 130 7.90 -2.23 -11.75
CA MET A 130 8.47 -2.54 -10.44
C MET A 130 9.91 -2.03 -10.29
N ARG A 131 10.72 -2.11 -11.36
CA ARG A 131 12.10 -1.61 -11.35
C ARG A 131 12.14 -0.08 -11.36
N ALA A 132 11.30 0.56 -12.16
CA ALA A 132 11.17 2.01 -12.19
C ALA A 132 10.74 2.57 -10.81
N LEU A 133 9.83 1.87 -10.10
CA LEU A 133 9.44 2.24 -8.74
C LEU A 133 10.60 2.20 -7.73
N MET A 134 11.55 1.27 -7.86
CA MET A 134 12.73 1.25 -6.99
C MET A 134 13.64 2.46 -7.22
N LEU A 135 13.79 2.90 -8.48
CA LEU A 135 14.56 4.10 -8.83
C LEU A 135 13.91 5.38 -8.31
N LEU A 136 12.57 5.38 -8.21
CA LEU A 136 11.81 6.47 -7.63
C LEU A 136 12.00 6.67 -6.12
N GLY A 137 12.63 5.71 -5.42
CA GLY A 137 12.81 5.77 -3.97
C GLY A 137 13.45 7.07 -3.50
N GLY A 138 14.45 7.59 -4.22
CA GLY A 138 15.08 8.87 -3.89
C GLY A 138 14.12 10.06 -3.99
N MET A 139 13.28 10.09 -5.02
CA MET A 139 12.28 11.17 -5.19
C MET A 139 11.18 11.11 -4.13
N LEU A 140 10.78 9.91 -3.71
CA LEU A 140 9.79 9.73 -2.63
C LEU A 140 10.31 10.25 -1.29
N VAL A 141 11.62 10.14 -1.02
CA VAL A 141 12.22 10.73 0.19
C VAL A 141 12.13 12.26 0.13
N VAL A 142 12.43 12.87 -1.01
CA VAL A 142 12.30 14.33 -1.20
C VAL A 142 10.84 14.77 -1.02
N LEU A 143 9.90 14.04 -1.65
CA LEU A 143 8.46 14.28 -1.49
C LEU A 143 8.01 14.22 -0.05
N PHE A 144 8.49 13.23 0.71
CA PHE A 144 8.16 13.04 2.10
C PHE A 144 8.58 14.23 2.96
N PHE A 145 9.84 14.68 2.83
CA PHE A 145 10.32 15.86 3.55
C PHE A 145 9.58 17.14 3.16
N LEU A 146 9.28 17.31 1.87
CA LEU A 146 8.51 18.44 1.39
C LEU A 146 7.08 18.43 1.96
N THR A 147 6.45 17.26 2.00
CA THR A 147 5.11 17.06 2.58
C THR A 147 5.09 17.43 4.05
N ILE A 148 6.08 16.96 4.82
CA ILE A 148 6.24 17.31 6.23
C ILE A 148 6.45 18.81 6.40
N ALA A 149 7.28 19.45 5.56
CA ALA A 149 7.53 20.89 5.64
C ALA A 149 6.25 21.71 5.46
N PHE A 150 5.44 21.39 4.44
CA PHE A 150 4.15 22.05 4.24
C PHE A 150 3.15 21.72 5.35
N ALA A 151 3.07 20.46 5.79
CA ALA A 151 2.20 20.08 6.91
C ALA A 151 2.53 20.86 8.19
N HIS A 152 3.82 20.99 8.52
CA HIS A 152 4.27 21.82 9.63
C HIS A 152 3.92 23.30 9.44
N ALA A 153 4.05 23.85 8.23
CA ALA A 153 3.68 25.24 7.95
C ALA A 153 2.17 25.48 8.15
N PHE A 154 1.32 24.56 7.69
CA PHE A 154 -0.13 24.63 7.92
C PHE A 154 -0.49 24.48 9.40
N TRP A 155 0.14 23.55 10.12
CA TRP A 155 -0.07 23.40 11.56
C TRP A 155 0.37 24.63 12.35
N ALA A 156 1.50 25.23 11.99
CA ALA A 156 1.95 26.48 12.62
C ALA A 156 0.96 27.63 12.40
N MET A 157 0.31 27.68 11.23
CA MET A 157 -0.75 28.66 10.94
C MET A 157 -2.06 28.39 11.67
N ALA A 158 -2.38 27.13 11.96
CA ALA A 158 -3.60 26.76 12.67
C ALA A 158 -3.55 27.14 14.17
N GLY A 159 -2.37 27.31 14.77
CA GLY A 159 -2.23 27.64 16.19
C GLY A 159 -2.94 26.62 17.09
N ASP A 160 -3.65 27.06 18.13
CA ASP A 160 -4.39 26.16 19.03
C ASP A 160 -5.68 25.56 18.42
N THR A 161 -6.05 25.96 17.19
CA THR A 161 -7.21 25.39 16.48
C THR A 161 -6.90 24.05 15.80
N LEU A 162 -5.80 23.40 16.19
CA LEU A 162 -5.26 22.11 15.69
C LEU A 162 -6.28 20.97 15.54
N ARG A 163 -7.43 21.03 16.22
CA ARG A 163 -8.52 20.06 16.00
C ARG A 163 -9.13 20.10 14.60
N VAL A 164 -8.95 21.18 13.84
CA VAL A 164 -9.62 21.39 12.55
C VAL A 164 -8.81 20.85 11.36
N TRP A 165 -7.48 20.73 11.48
CA TRP A 165 -6.62 20.28 10.37
C TRP A 165 -6.08 18.88 10.63
N ASP A 166 -6.85 17.90 10.16
CA ASP A 166 -6.35 16.54 10.03
C ASP A 166 -5.19 16.52 9.01
N LEU A 167 -4.14 15.74 9.30
CA LEU A 167 -3.05 15.48 8.37
C LEU A 167 -3.59 15.04 7.00
N PHE A 168 -4.70 14.29 7.01
CA PHE A 168 -5.39 13.87 5.80
C PHE A 168 -5.85 15.03 4.93
N SER A 169 -6.42 16.10 5.49
CA SER A 169 -6.86 17.27 4.72
C SER A 169 -5.68 18.02 4.10
N VAL A 170 -4.54 18.10 4.80
CA VAL A 170 -3.31 18.65 4.22
C VAL A 170 -2.84 17.79 3.06
N LEU A 171 -2.75 16.47 3.26
CA LEU A 171 -2.32 15.54 2.21
C LEU A 171 -3.25 15.60 0.99
N LYS A 172 -4.56 15.67 1.22
CA LYS A 172 -5.57 15.87 0.17
C LYS A 172 -5.28 17.16 -0.61
N LEU A 173 -5.14 18.30 0.06
CA LEU A 173 -4.79 19.56 -0.59
C LEU A 173 -3.49 19.46 -1.41
N LEU A 174 -2.44 18.86 -0.85
CA LEU A 174 -1.14 18.75 -1.52
C LEU A 174 -1.20 17.87 -2.78
N PHE A 175 -1.87 16.72 -2.71
CA PHE A 175 -1.83 15.72 -3.78
C PHE A 175 -2.99 15.79 -4.77
N THR A 176 -4.13 16.39 -4.40
CA THR A 176 -5.28 16.54 -5.31
C THR A 176 -5.59 17.99 -5.63
N GLY A 177 -5.07 18.95 -4.86
CA GLY A 177 -5.46 20.36 -4.97
C GLY A 177 -6.86 20.63 -4.42
N GLU A 178 -7.54 19.63 -3.87
CA GLU A 178 -8.86 19.80 -3.30
C GLU A 178 -8.77 20.45 -1.93
N VAL A 179 -9.36 21.63 -1.83
CA VAL A 179 -9.57 22.32 -0.57
C VAL A 179 -10.77 21.68 0.11
N ASP A 180 -10.54 21.00 1.24
CA ASP A 180 -11.63 20.46 2.04
C ASP A 180 -12.40 21.59 2.74
N SER A 181 -13.67 21.34 3.06
CA SER A 181 -14.53 22.30 3.75
C SER A 181 -14.01 22.72 5.13
N GLY A 182 -12.97 22.07 5.66
CA GLY A 182 -12.24 22.49 6.86
C GLY A 182 -11.44 23.79 6.71
N ILE A 183 -11.16 24.26 5.49
CA ILE A 183 -10.47 25.55 5.25
C ILE A 183 -11.42 26.74 5.44
N ASP A 184 -12.70 26.59 5.10
CA ASP A 184 -13.69 27.67 5.18
C ASP A 184 -13.89 28.20 6.63
N PRO A 185 -14.00 27.35 7.67
CA PRO A 185 -14.03 27.79 9.06
C PRO A 185 -12.78 28.57 9.45
N LEU A 186 -11.59 28.13 9.05
CA LEU A 186 -10.34 28.80 9.40
C LEU A 186 -10.23 30.17 8.73
N ASN A 187 -10.67 30.27 7.48
CA ASN A 187 -10.76 31.53 6.75
C ASN A 187 -11.74 32.52 7.41
N SER A 188 -12.72 32.04 8.18
CA SER A 188 -13.62 32.92 8.96
C SER A 188 -13.00 33.43 10.27
N ILE A 189 -12.10 32.67 10.89
CA ILE A 189 -11.53 32.94 12.22
C ILE A 189 -10.24 33.77 12.14
N LEU A 190 -9.40 33.54 11.12
CA LEU A 190 -8.09 34.19 11.02
C LEU A 190 -8.19 35.70 10.75
N PRO A 191 -7.23 36.50 11.23
CA PRO A 191 -7.08 37.90 10.80
C PRO A 191 -6.64 38.00 9.33
N THR A 192 -6.92 39.14 8.69
CA THR A 192 -6.79 39.33 7.22
C THR A 192 -5.38 39.08 6.69
N ASP A 193 -4.35 39.46 7.43
CA ASP A 193 -2.94 39.23 7.11
C ASP A 193 -2.60 37.74 7.06
N GLN A 194 -3.06 36.96 8.04
CA GLN A 194 -2.89 35.52 8.09
C GLN A 194 -3.67 34.79 6.99
N LYS A 195 -4.84 35.30 6.58
CA LYS A 195 -5.60 34.77 5.43
C LYS A 195 -4.81 34.89 4.13
N VAL A 196 -4.18 36.04 3.89
CA VAL A 196 -3.35 36.25 2.69
C VAL A 196 -2.19 35.27 2.70
N PHE A 197 -1.50 35.11 3.83
CA PHE A 197 -0.41 34.14 3.94
C PHE A 197 -0.89 32.71 3.72
N LEU A 198 -2.02 32.30 4.31
CA LEU A 198 -2.61 30.97 4.10
C LEU A 198 -2.95 30.73 2.62
N CYS A 199 -3.53 31.72 1.95
CA CYS A 199 -3.84 31.66 0.52
C CYS A 199 -2.56 31.49 -0.32
N VAL A 200 -1.52 32.27 -0.04
CA VAL A 200 -0.22 32.17 -0.73
C VAL A 200 0.43 30.82 -0.46
N LEU A 201 0.39 30.34 0.79
CA LEU A 201 0.92 29.03 1.19
C LEU A 201 0.20 27.90 0.45
N ALA A 202 -1.13 27.91 0.41
CA ALA A 202 -1.94 26.91 -0.28
C ALA A 202 -1.69 26.89 -1.80
N ASN A 203 -1.69 28.05 -2.45
CA ASN A 203 -1.38 28.15 -3.88
C ASN A 203 0.06 27.72 -4.17
N GLY A 204 1.02 28.13 -3.34
CA GLY A 204 2.41 27.70 -3.45
C GLY A 204 2.56 26.19 -3.31
N ALA A 205 1.85 25.58 -2.37
CA ALA A 205 1.82 24.14 -2.18
C ALA A 205 1.25 23.41 -3.41
N ILE A 206 0.13 23.89 -3.96
CA ILE A 206 -0.48 23.36 -5.19
C ILE A 206 0.50 23.42 -6.37
N VAL A 207 1.16 24.56 -6.58
CA VAL A 207 2.16 24.71 -7.65
C VAL A 207 3.32 23.74 -7.45
N VAL A 208 3.89 23.69 -6.24
CA VAL A 208 5.03 22.82 -5.96
C VAL A 208 4.67 21.34 -6.12
N PHE A 209 3.52 20.89 -5.63
CA PHE A 209 3.13 19.48 -5.69
C PHE A 209 2.54 19.09 -7.04
N LEU A 210 1.47 19.74 -7.49
CA LEU A 210 0.75 19.32 -8.70
C LEU A 210 1.48 19.73 -9.98
N VAL A 211 2.04 20.94 -10.01
CA VAL A 211 2.68 21.46 -11.23
C VAL A 211 4.13 21.01 -11.31
N CYS A 212 4.91 21.10 -10.23
CA CYS A 212 6.32 20.70 -10.29
C CYS A 212 6.50 19.20 -10.01
N PHE A 213 6.05 18.71 -8.85
CA PHE A 213 6.41 17.37 -8.39
C PHE A 213 5.72 16.26 -9.18
N VAL A 214 4.39 16.33 -9.38
CA VAL A 214 3.64 15.30 -10.14
C VAL A 214 4.14 15.21 -11.58
N ASN A 215 4.39 16.35 -12.24
CA ASN A 215 4.93 16.34 -13.60
C ASN A 215 6.36 15.76 -13.66
N LEU A 216 7.22 16.11 -12.70
CA LEU A 216 8.56 15.53 -12.59
C LEU A 216 8.49 14.01 -12.33
N PHE A 217 7.58 13.57 -11.47
CA PHE A 217 7.34 12.17 -11.16
C PHE A 217 6.89 11.39 -12.40
N ILE A 218 5.95 11.93 -13.18
CA ILE A 218 5.49 11.32 -14.43
C ILE A 218 6.63 11.22 -15.45
N ALA A 219 7.42 12.29 -15.61
CA ALA A 219 8.56 12.30 -16.52
C ALA A 219 9.59 11.23 -16.14
N VAL A 220 10.04 11.21 -14.88
CA VAL A 220 11.03 10.25 -14.40
C VAL A 220 10.50 8.81 -14.44
N LEU A 221 9.21 8.60 -14.14
CA LEU A 221 8.60 7.26 -14.26
C LEU A 221 8.55 6.80 -15.72
N SER A 222 8.22 7.70 -16.66
CA SER A 222 8.16 7.40 -18.09
C SER A 222 9.54 7.05 -18.65
N ASP A 223 10.56 7.86 -18.35
CA ASP A 223 11.92 7.63 -18.82
C ASP A 223 12.49 6.30 -18.30
N ASN A 224 12.31 6.02 -16.99
CA ASN A 224 12.76 4.76 -16.40
C ASN A 224 11.97 3.56 -16.94
N TYR A 225 10.68 3.72 -17.19
CA TYR A 225 9.85 2.67 -17.78
C TYR A 225 10.30 2.33 -19.20
N GLN A 226 10.53 3.34 -20.05
CA GLN A 226 11.03 3.18 -21.41
C GLN A 226 12.41 2.50 -21.42
N ALA A 227 13.33 2.97 -20.58
CA ALA A 227 14.68 2.39 -20.48
C ALA A 227 14.65 0.90 -20.07
N GLU A 228 13.79 0.51 -19.12
CA GLU A 228 13.63 -0.89 -18.74
C GLU A 228 12.90 -1.72 -19.79
N GLN A 229 11.96 -1.13 -20.53
CA GLN A 229 11.29 -1.80 -21.64
C GLN A 229 12.26 -2.09 -22.80
N GLU A 230 13.10 -1.13 -23.19
CA GLU A 230 14.13 -1.32 -24.22
C GLU A 230 15.12 -2.43 -23.83
N ARG A 231 15.59 -2.42 -22.57
CA ARG A 231 16.47 -3.48 -22.06
C ARG A 231 15.87 -4.87 -22.21
N LEU A 232 14.58 -5.04 -21.98
CA LEU A 232 13.89 -6.33 -22.12
C LEU A 232 13.66 -6.76 -23.58
N ILE A 233 13.70 -5.84 -24.54
CA ILE A 233 13.57 -6.18 -25.97
C ILE A 233 14.90 -6.73 -26.52
N PHE A 234 16.03 -6.24 -26.02
CA PHE A 234 17.35 -6.64 -26.48
C PHE A 234 17.95 -7.86 -25.75
N THR A 235 17.35 -8.32 -24.65
CA THR A 235 17.73 -9.55 -23.92
C THR A 235 16.85 -10.72 -24.28
#